data_AF-A0AAR5QAB9-F1
#
_entry.id   AF-A0AAR5QAB9-F1
#
_cell.length_a   1.000
_cell.length_b   1.000
_cell.length_c   1.000
_cell.angle_alpha   90.00
_cell.angle_beta   90.00
_cell.angle_gamma   90.00
#
_symmetry.space_group_name_H-M   'P 1'
#
loop_
_entity.id
_entity.type
_entity.pdbx_description
1 polymer ?
#
loop_
_entity_poly.entity_id
_entity_poly.type
_entity_poly.pdbx_seq_one_letter_code
_entity_poly.pdbx_strand_id
1 'polypeptide(L)'
;MGNDSENASYPQHTLQADLVKYFSQFGPVVWVHFGYDFTLLDFNEKSIVEKVLSKNCHYLNGRRLLVKYKENKKAFGPVRQDRTDDKTFEAIVTGLKDVDDFEVEFGVMIAKLKPNRRAQEVEAYELICKDLRQFLGEKFFNMEVHPFGSTVTELGFSNSDIDVYLANVKPFAQPDDIPILREIKKILVRSHRFGCCFVIPSANVPIVRCVHLKTGIQCDININNMLGVFNSELIRYYMGIDPKVQQALLVLKYWAKCHNIKGQSQFFSNYAFTTMFIFVLQQSPYYLPTVESIQQVKQQTFWSIPHHSKPPFAPMAQFRSEALTKALLLELVEQFFKFYAEYPYHQEVICPYLGKSILKEAFQSPSEQANCKFLQASMAGNEDNGLAVSRTVCVQDPLDLNKNVTITVTGPMLRRLVLFCRLGKKICASRKSVLYKLLTEVPCDYKKQPVHENADSFQVVIHEAVIGGPEWFKNLIEFLRIALETFLLFTVTTEEEHADNQTVTVFACNCKYSLWDGRKSTAKQLNLSAQKLSLVEREQTITNHMKAAIPDHMKDLPVLLSFKITVTRNEDEALICANKLAAYKKTFKSFAQFFVCNFATWFELYQNDDNVSELGRQ
;
A
#
# COMPACT_ATOMS: atom_id res chain seq x y z
N MET A 1 -32.34 -20.83 12.18
CA MET A 1 -31.78 -21.85 13.09
C MET A 1 -31.09 -22.90 12.23
N GLY A 2 -29.83 -23.22 12.53
CA GLY A 2 -29.13 -24.46 12.15
C GLY A 2 -28.64 -24.60 10.71
N ASN A 3 -27.31 -24.50 10.54
CA ASN A 3 -26.43 -25.41 9.78
C ASN A 3 -25.19 -24.64 9.28
N ASP A 4 -23.96 -25.10 9.40
CA ASP A 4 -23.29 -25.94 10.39
C ASP A 4 -21.79 -25.78 10.07
N SER A 5 -20.98 -25.50 11.07
CA SER A 5 -19.55 -25.28 10.96
C SER A 5 -18.80 -26.61 11.09
N GLU A 6 -18.69 -27.37 9.99
CA GLU A 6 -18.06 -28.70 9.97
C GLU A 6 -16.54 -28.73 9.61
N ASN A 7 -15.78 -27.65 9.88
CA ASN A 7 -14.33 -27.65 9.60
C ASN A 7 -13.44 -27.12 10.74
N ALA A 8 -13.90 -27.11 11.99
CA ALA A 8 -13.01 -26.79 13.13
C ALA A 8 -12.32 -28.07 13.64
N SER A 9 -10.98 -28.12 13.70
CA SER A 9 -10.25 -29.32 14.18
C SER A 9 -10.28 -29.52 15.70
N TYR A 10 -10.80 -28.53 16.45
CA TYR A 10 -11.21 -28.61 17.87
C TYR A 10 -12.08 -27.38 18.25
N PRO A 11 -12.82 -27.39 19.37
CA PRO A 11 -13.68 -26.29 19.80
C PRO A 11 -12.95 -24.94 19.97
N GLN A 12 -13.64 -23.82 19.67
CA GLN A 12 -13.13 -22.44 19.85
C GLN A 12 -12.68 -22.09 21.29
N HIS A 13 -13.02 -22.91 22.28
CA HIS A 13 -12.68 -22.71 23.70
C HIS A 13 -11.76 -23.78 24.27
N THR A 14 -11.24 -24.71 23.45
CA THR A 14 -10.23 -25.66 23.92
C THR A 14 -8.90 -24.95 24.07
N LEU A 15 -8.38 -24.89 25.29
CA LEU A 15 -7.05 -24.33 25.54
C LEU A 15 -6.02 -25.21 24.84
N GLN A 16 -5.16 -24.58 24.05
CA GLN A 16 -4.11 -25.28 23.29
C GLN A 16 -3.15 -26.08 24.20
N ALA A 17 -2.99 -25.63 25.45
CA ALA A 17 -2.25 -26.34 26.51
C ALA A 17 -2.88 -27.70 26.88
N ASP A 18 -4.22 -27.83 26.83
CA ASP A 18 -4.90 -29.09 27.15
C ASP A 18 -4.69 -30.14 26.07
N LEU A 19 -4.55 -29.70 24.80
CA LEU A 19 -4.20 -30.59 23.68
C LEU A 19 -2.78 -31.14 23.87
N VAL A 20 -1.81 -30.28 24.14
CA VAL A 20 -0.43 -30.71 24.40
C VAL A 20 -0.39 -31.66 25.61
N LYS A 21 -1.03 -31.30 26.72
CA LYS A 21 -1.11 -32.14 27.93
C LYS A 21 -1.72 -33.51 27.65
N TYR A 22 -2.79 -33.58 26.85
CA TYR A 22 -3.43 -34.83 26.47
C TYR A 22 -2.50 -35.70 25.61
N PHE A 23 -1.82 -35.12 24.63
CA PHE A 23 -0.95 -35.86 23.71
C PHE A 23 0.41 -36.21 24.30
N SER A 24 0.93 -35.45 25.27
CA SER A 24 2.13 -35.78 26.04
C SER A 24 1.98 -37.10 26.83
N GLN A 25 0.76 -37.60 27.05
CA GLN A 25 0.52 -38.92 27.65
C GLN A 25 1.00 -40.08 26.76
N PHE A 26 1.14 -39.86 25.46
CA PHE A 26 1.57 -40.88 24.51
C PHE A 26 3.09 -40.91 24.32
N GLY A 27 3.78 -39.83 24.70
CA GLY A 27 5.23 -39.69 24.64
C GLY A 27 5.68 -38.22 24.57
N PRO A 28 6.99 -37.94 24.66
CA PRO A 28 7.49 -36.58 24.73
C PRO A 28 7.32 -35.83 23.40
N VAL A 29 6.68 -34.67 23.48
CA VAL A 29 6.47 -33.73 22.38
C VAL A 29 7.71 -32.83 22.29
N VAL A 30 8.37 -32.82 21.13
CA VAL A 30 9.63 -32.06 20.91
C VAL A 30 9.40 -30.75 20.18
N TRP A 31 8.28 -30.62 19.47
CA TRP A 31 7.91 -29.39 18.79
C TRP A 31 6.40 -29.27 18.68
N VAL A 32 5.89 -28.06 18.79
CA VAL A 32 4.47 -27.74 18.69
C VAL A 32 4.27 -26.50 17.83
N HIS A 33 3.27 -26.53 16.96
CA HIS A 33 2.79 -25.35 16.26
C HIS A 33 1.29 -25.17 16.45
N PHE A 34 0.92 -23.98 16.89
CA PHE A 34 -0.46 -23.61 17.17
C PHE A 34 -1.05 -22.83 15.99
N GLY A 35 -2.01 -23.44 15.30
CA GLY A 35 -2.84 -22.81 14.28
C GLY A 35 -4.13 -22.22 14.88
N TYR A 36 -4.91 -21.54 14.03
CA TYR A 36 -6.18 -20.92 14.43
C TYR A 36 -7.23 -21.96 14.87
N ASP A 37 -7.28 -23.10 14.19
CA ASP A 37 -8.26 -24.16 14.34
C ASP A 37 -7.62 -25.57 14.30
N PHE A 38 -6.27 -25.64 14.35
CA PHE A 38 -5.50 -26.88 14.37
C PHE A 38 -4.23 -26.72 15.21
N THR A 39 -3.69 -27.83 15.71
CA THR A 39 -2.38 -27.87 16.39
C THR A 39 -1.55 -28.97 15.74
N LEU A 40 -0.30 -28.67 15.40
CA LEU A 40 0.67 -29.64 14.92
C LEU A 40 1.57 -30.03 16.09
N LEU A 41 1.72 -31.33 16.31
CA LEU A 41 2.57 -31.90 17.34
C LEU A 41 3.61 -32.78 16.69
N ASP A 42 4.86 -32.62 17.11
CA ASP A 42 5.98 -33.45 16.71
C ASP A 42 6.50 -34.21 17.93
N PHE A 43 6.69 -35.51 17.78
CA PHE A 43 7.21 -36.38 18.83
C PHE A 43 8.66 -36.72 18.55
N ASN A 44 9.44 -37.02 19.60
CA ASN A 44 10.84 -37.42 19.44
C ASN A 44 10.99 -38.74 18.63
N GLU A 45 9.96 -39.60 18.63
CA GLU A 45 9.99 -40.91 17.97
C GLU A 45 8.73 -41.15 17.12
N LYS A 46 8.91 -41.77 15.95
CA LYS A 46 7.82 -42.15 15.03
C LYS A 46 6.86 -43.18 15.65
N SER A 47 7.37 -44.06 16.52
CA SER A 47 6.60 -45.07 17.25
C SER A 47 5.46 -44.45 18.08
N ILE A 48 5.66 -43.23 18.59
CA ILE A 48 4.65 -42.49 19.36
C ILE A 48 3.53 -41.98 18.46
N VAL A 49 3.86 -41.50 17.27
CA VAL A 49 2.86 -41.06 16.27
C VAL A 49 1.94 -42.22 15.89
N GLU A 50 2.51 -43.41 15.68
CA GLU A 50 1.74 -44.63 15.40
C GLU A 50 0.84 -45.02 16.58
N LYS A 51 1.34 -44.94 17.83
CA LYS A 51 0.53 -45.15 19.04
C LYS A 51 -0.65 -44.18 19.12
N VAL A 52 -0.42 -42.89 18.86
CA VAL A 52 -1.47 -41.87 18.85
C VAL A 52 -2.51 -42.22 17.80
N LEU A 53 -2.10 -42.47 16.55
CA LEU A 53 -3.02 -42.76 15.44
C LEU A 53 -3.75 -44.10 15.57
N SER A 54 -3.20 -45.07 16.29
CA SER A 54 -3.85 -46.37 16.55
C SER A 54 -5.09 -46.27 17.45
N LYS A 55 -5.26 -45.15 18.15
CA LYS A 55 -6.42 -44.90 18.99
C LYS A 55 -7.59 -44.39 18.14
N ASN A 56 -8.60 -45.24 17.93
CA ASN A 56 -9.77 -44.96 17.08
C ASN A 56 -10.52 -43.64 17.39
N CYS A 57 -10.54 -43.22 18.66
CA CYS A 57 -11.14 -41.97 19.08
C CYS A 57 -10.31 -41.28 20.17
N HIS A 58 -9.99 -40.00 19.94
CA HIS A 58 -9.47 -39.11 20.96
C HIS A 58 -10.59 -38.23 21.49
N TYR A 59 -10.67 -38.08 22.81
CA TYR A 59 -11.64 -37.21 23.45
C TYR A 59 -10.93 -36.27 24.41
N LEU A 60 -11.32 -35.00 24.38
CA LEU A 60 -10.86 -33.98 25.31
C LEU A 60 -12.07 -33.13 25.73
N ASN A 61 -12.29 -32.99 27.03
CA ASN A 61 -13.44 -32.28 27.62
C ASN A 61 -14.79 -32.73 27.03
N GLY A 62 -14.96 -34.05 26.87
CA GLY A 62 -16.21 -34.67 26.38
C GLY A 62 -16.45 -34.56 24.87
N ARG A 63 -15.52 -33.99 24.09
CA ARG A 63 -15.64 -33.84 22.63
C ARG A 63 -14.58 -34.62 21.87
N ARG A 64 -14.94 -35.15 20.71
CA ARG A 64 -14.04 -35.96 19.87
C ARG A 64 -13.05 -35.04 19.13
N LEU A 65 -11.76 -35.36 19.22
CA LEU A 65 -10.70 -34.70 18.47
C LEU A 65 -10.48 -35.41 17.13
N LEU A 66 -10.26 -34.64 16.07
CA LEU A 66 -9.85 -35.16 14.77
C LEU A 66 -8.33 -35.18 14.68
N VAL A 67 -7.73 -36.37 14.81
CA VAL A 67 -6.28 -36.56 14.71
C VAL A 67 -5.94 -37.18 13.37
N LYS A 68 -5.10 -36.51 12.59
CA LYS A 68 -4.66 -36.98 11.27
C LYS A 68 -3.14 -36.89 11.16
N TYR A 69 -2.54 -37.89 10.52
CA TYR A 69 -1.16 -37.76 10.06
C TYR A 69 -1.08 -36.68 8.98
N LYS A 70 -0.16 -35.72 9.14
CA LYS A 70 0.07 -34.66 8.17
C LYS A 70 1.46 -34.79 7.58
N GLU A 71 1.52 -35.17 6.32
CA GLU A 71 2.72 -35.11 5.50
C GLU A 71 2.78 -33.74 4.79
N ASN A 72 3.94 -33.07 4.80
CA ASN A 72 4.06 -31.70 4.31
C ASN A 72 3.98 -31.62 2.77
N LYS A 73 2.80 -31.28 2.22
CA LYS A 73 2.62 -30.91 0.80
C LYS A 73 2.04 -29.48 0.67
N LYS A 74 2.66 -28.69 -0.23
CA LYS A 74 2.41 -27.25 -0.46
C LYS A 74 0.93 -26.97 -0.85
N ALA A 75 0.35 -25.91 -0.27
CA ALA A 75 -1.06 -25.52 -0.37
C ALA A 75 -1.44 -24.84 -1.70
N PHE A 76 -2.72 -24.97 -2.09
CA PHE A 76 -3.37 -24.26 -3.19
C PHE A 76 -3.60 -22.77 -2.85
N GLY A 77 -3.41 -21.90 -3.84
CA GLY A 77 -3.37 -20.44 -3.71
C GLY A 77 -4.71 -19.69 -3.88
N PRO A 78 -4.69 -18.35 -3.74
CA PRO A 78 -5.87 -17.48 -3.75
C PRO A 78 -6.39 -17.17 -5.17
N VAL A 79 -7.62 -16.65 -5.18
CA VAL A 79 -8.50 -16.29 -6.30
C VAL A 79 -7.80 -15.44 -7.38
N ARG A 80 -8.05 -15.80 -8.66
CA ARG A 80 -7.47 -15.23 -9.89
C ARG A 80 -7.83 -13.75 -10.08
N GLN A 81 -6.80 -12.89 -10.13
CA GLN A 81 -6.83 -11.68 -10.96
C GLN A 81 -6.68 -12.06 -12.45
N ASP A 82 -7.11 -11.15 -13.31
CA ASP A 82 -7.68 -11.35 -14.64
C ASP A 82 -6.70 -11.90 -15.72
N ARG A 83 -7.10 -12.96 -16.43
CA ARG A 83 -6.26 -13.65 -17.45
C ARG A 83 -5.94 -12.79 -18.68
N THR A 84 -6.65 -11.69 -18.87
CA THR A 84 -6.55 -10.76 -20.02
C THR A 84 -5.45 -9.72 -19.83
N ASP A 85 -5.28 -9.22 -18.60
CA ASP A 85 -4.20 -8.33 -18.19
C ASP A 85 -2.84 -9.03 -18.33
N ASP A 86 -2.75 -10.30 -17.93
CA ASP A 86 -1.55 -11.12 -18.06
C ASP A 86 -1.11 -11.26 -19.53
N LYS A 87 -2.04 -11.57 -20.44
CA LYS A 87 -1.73 -11.69 -21.88
C LYS A 87 -1.26 -10.37 -22.49
N THR A 88 -1.85 -9.26 -22.07
CA THR A 88 -1.50 -7.93 -22.57
C THR A 88 -0.10 -7.53 -22.10
N PHE A 89 0.20 -7.80 -20.82
CA PHE A 89 1.53 -7.60 -20.25
C PHE A 89 2.60 -8.44 -20.97
N GLU A 90 2.35 -9.75 -21.15
CA GLU A 90 3.28 -10.64 -21.88
C GLU A 90 3.54 -10.17 -23.31
N ALA A 91 2.50 -9.69 -24.01
CA ALA A 91 2.64 -9.15 -25.36
C ALA A 91 3.46 -7.85 -25.41
N ILE A 92 3.36 -7.00 -24.38
CA ILE A 92 4.18 -5.79 -24.24
C ILE A 92 5.63 -6.19 -23.98
N VAL A 93 5.88 -6.99 -22.95
CA VAL A 93 7.23 -7.41 -22.57
C VAL A 93 7.97 -8.10 -23.72
N THR A 94 7.27 -8.98 -24.46
CA THR A 94 7.82 -9.63 -25.65
C THR A 94 8.17 -8.62 -26.74
N GLY A 95 7.32 -7.61 -26.96
CA GLY A 95 7.57 -6.58 -27.96
C GLY A 95 8.69 -5.59 -27.60
N LEU A 96 9.08 -5.52 -26.32
CA LEU A 96 10.11 -4.59 -25.83
C LEU A 96 11.51 -5.23 -25.73
N LYS A 97 11.61 -6.56 -25.72
CA LYS A 97 12.82 -7.30 -25.29
C LYS A 97 14.11 -6.95 -26.06
N ASP A 98 14.00 -6.49 -27.29
CA ASP A 98 15.12 -6.15 -28.18
C ASP A 98 15.04 -4.71 -28.72
N VAL A 99 14.33 -3.82 -28.02
CA VAL A 99 14.16 -2.41 -28.38
C VAL A 99 14.96 -1.53 -27.44
N ASP A 100 15.95 -0.80 -27.98
CA ASP A 100 16.83 0.06 -27.17
C ASP A 100 16.47 1.55 -27.19
N ASP A 101 15.52 1.97 -28.04
CA ASP A 101 15.04 3.34 -28.12
C ASP A 101 13.75 3.53 -27.31
N PHE A 102 13.76 4.47 -26.36
CA PHE A 102 12.65 4.65 -25.42
C PHE A 102 11.35 5.15 -26.08
N GLU A 103 11.45 5.95 -27.15
CA GLU A 103 10.26 6.45 -27.87
C GLU A 103 9.62 5.31 -28.67
N VAL A 104 10.43 4.43 -29.27
CA VAL A 104 9.96 3.21 -29.92
C VAL A 104 9.35 2.25 -28.90
N GLU A 105 10.00 2.04 -27.75
CA GLU A 105 9.46 1.25 -26.65
C GLU A 105 8.08 1.76 -26.20
N PHE A 106 7.95 3.09 -26.02
CA PHE A 106 6.69 3.73 -25.68
C PHE A 106 5.62 3.47 -26.75
N GLY A 107 5.95 3.60 -28.03
CA GLY A 107 5.06 3.30 -29.14
C GLY A 107 4.53 1.86 -29.11
N VAL A 108 5.41 0.89 -28.85
CA VAL A 108 5.03 -0.52 -28.68
C VAL A 108 4.07 -0.70 -27.51
N MET A 109 4.38 -0.11 -26.34
CA MET A 109 3.53 -0.21 -25.15
C MET A 109 2.12 0.35 -25.42
N ILE A 110 2.01 1.55 -25.99
CA ILE A 110 0.72 2.19 -26.25
C ILE A 110 -0.10 1.42 -27.28
N ALA A 111 0.51 0.90 -28.35
CA ALA A 111 -0.19 0.11 -29.35
C ALA A 111 -0.84 -1.15 -28.77
N LYS A 112 -0.29 -1.71 -27.67
CA LYS A 112 -0.85 -2.88 -26.97
C LYS A 112 -1.84 -2.50 -25.87
N LEU A 113 -1.61 -1.41 -25.14
CA LEU A 113 -2.48 -0.97 -24.05
C LEU A 113 -3.75 -0.25 -24.50
N LYS A 114 -3.74 0.31 -25.71
CA LYS A 114 -4.86 1.02 -26.33
C LYS A 114 -5.09 0.53 -27.76
N PRO A 115 -5.47 -0.76 -27.95
CA PRO A 115 -5.65 -1.35 -29.28
C PRO A 115 -6.91 -0.83 -30.00
N ASN A 116 -7.90 -0.36 -29.26
CA ASN A 116 -9.13 0.21 -29.82
C ASN A 116 -8.86 1.67 -30.21
N ARG A 117 -9.07 2.00 -31.50
CA ARG A 117 -8.94 3.38 -31.99
C ARG A 117 -9.79 4.28 -31.08
N ARG A 118 -9.20 5.37 -30.54
CA ARG A 118 -9.80 6.42 -29.68
C ARG A 118 -11.31 6.65 -29.88
N ALA A 119 -11.78 6.61 -31.12
CA ALA A 119 -13.19 6.71 -31.49
C ALA A 119 -14.12 5.69 -30.78
N GLN A 120 -13.75 4.41 -30.67
CA GLN A 120 -14.61 3.38 -30.08
C GLN A 120 -14.80 3.55 -28.56
N GLU A 121 -13.74 3.98 -27.87
CA GLU A 121 -13.82 4.28 -26.43
C GLU A 121 -14.68 5.53 -26.21
N VAL A 122 -14.48 6.59 -27.00
CA VAL A 122 -15.30 7.81 -26.96
C VAL A 122 -16.77 7.49 -27.23
N GLU A 123 -17.10 6.70 -28.26
CA GLU A 123 -18.47 6.27 -28.56
C GLU A 123 -19.10 5.48 -27.40
N ALA A 124 -18.34 4.59 -26.76
CA ALA A 124 -18.82 3.83 -25.62
C ALA A 124 -19.16 4.74 -24.43
N TYR A 125 -18.32 5.73 -24.13
CA TYR A 125 -18.54 6.69 -23.05
C TYR A 125 -19.68 7.66 -23.35
N GLU A 126 -19.81 8.13 -24.59
CA GLU A 126 -20.93 8.97 -25.04
C GLU A 126 -22.26 8.22 -24.95
N LEU A 127 -22.27 6.93 -25.31
CA LEU A 127 -23.43 6.06 -25.17
C LEU A 127 -23.85 5.92 -23.71
N ILE A 128 -22.91 5.67 -22.79
CA ILE A 128 -23.21 5.60 -21.34
C ILE A 128 -23.80 6.92 -20.86
N CYS A 129 -23.20 8.05 -21.20
CA CYS A 129 -23.71 9.37 -20.82
C CYS A 129 -25.11 9.63 -21.39
N LYS A 130 -25.37 9.21 -22.64
CA LYS A 130 -26.68 9.31 -23.28
C LYS A 130 -27.74 8.49 -22.54
N ASP A 131 -27.44 7.24 -22.21
CA ASP A 131 -28.36 6.36 -21.50
C ASP A 131 -28.62 6.89 -20.08
N LEU A 132 -27.60 7.37 -19.36
CA LEU A 132 -27.78 8.03 -18.06
C LEU A 132 -28.75 9.22 -18.16
N ARG A 133 -28.58 10.11 -19.15
CA ARG A 133 -29.49 11.25 -19.38
C ARG A 133 -30.92 10.77 -19.67
N GLN A 134 -31.07 9.76 -20.50
CA GLN A 134 -32.39 9.24 -20.88
C GLN A 134 -33.17 8.72 -19.67
N PHE A 135 -32.57 7.82 -18.87
CA PHE A 135 -33.33 7.15 -17.80
C PHE A 135 -33.44 7.98 -16.53
N LEU A 136 -32.44 8.80 -16.21
CA LEU A 136 -32.48 9.63 -14.99
C LEU A 136 -33.23 10.94 -15.23
N GLY A 137 -33.23 11.46 -16.46
CA GLY A 137 -33.86 12.72 -16.83
C GLY A 137 -35.38 12.76 -16.65
N GLU A 138 -36.06 11.60 -16.68
CA GLU A 138 -37.49 11.50 -16.37
C GLU A 138 -37.81 11.91 -14.93
N LYS A 139 -36.89 11.63 -14.00
CA LYS A 139 -37.07 11.89 -12.57
C LYS A 139 -36.38 13.18 -12.13
N PHE A 140 -35.19 13.43 -12.63
CA PHE A 140 -34.33 14.55 -12.25
C PHE A 140 -34.29 15.57 -13.40
N PHE A 141 -35.29 16.43 -13.43
CA PHE A 141 -35.41 17.48 -14.45
C PHE A 141 -34.22 18.45 -14.36
N ASN A 142 -33.65 18.85 -15.50
CA ASN A 142 -32.42 19.66 -15.61
C ASN A 142 -31.13 19.00 -15.09
N MET A 143 -31.13 17.69 -14.86
CA MET A 143 -29.90 16.97 -14.54
C MET A 143 -28.87 17.10 -15.66
N GLU A 144 -27.61 17.31 -15.27
CA GLU A 144 -26.48 17.25 -16.19
C GLU A 144 -25.57 16.05 -15.87
N VAL A 145 -24.92 15.51 -16.90
CA VAL A 145 -24.01 14.36 -16.78
C VAL A 145 -22.61 14.81 -17.16
N HIS A 146 -21.70 14.78 -16.18
CA HIS A 146 -20.33 15.24 -16.29
C HIS A 146 -19.35 14.08 -16.08
N PRO A 147 -18.83 13.45 -17.14
CA PRO A 147 -17.79 12.44 -17.00
C PRO A 147 -16.49 13.10 -16.51
N PHE A 148 -15.72 12.39 -15.70
CA PHE A 148 -14.42 12.84 -15.23
C PHE A 148 -13.43 11.68 -15.08
N GLY A 149 -12.26 11.96 -14.50
CA GLY A 149 -11.26 10.96 -14.16
C GLY A 149 -10.46 10.47 -15.37
N SER A 150 -10.07 9.19 -15.33
CA SER A 150 -9.15 8.61 -16.32
C SER A 150 -9.71 8.57 -17.75
N THR A 151 -11.04 8.58 -17.87
CA THR A 151 -11.76 8.63 -19.14
C THR A 151 -11.54 9.96 -19.86
N VAL A 152 -11.80 11.10 -19.20
CA VAL A 152 -11.69 12.42 -19.85
C VAL A 152 -10.26 12.95 -19.92
N THR A 153 -9.37 12.47 -19.04
CA THR A 153 -7.94 12.81 -19.09
C THR A 153 -7.18 11.98 -20.11
N GLU A 154 -7.83 11.01 -20.77
CA GLU A 154 -7.20 10.06 -21.70
C GLU A 154 -6.04 9.25 -21.07
N LEU A 155 -5.95 9.22 -19.75
CA LEU A 155 -4.99 8.41 -19.02
C LEU A 155 -5.49 6.98 -18.79
N GLY A 156 -6.76 6.69 -19.07
CA GLY A 156 -7.36 5.36 -19.00
C GLY A 156 -6.67 4.34 -19.91
N PHE A 157 -6.56 3.09 -19.46
CA PHE A 157 -6.24 1.92 -20.30
C PHE A 157 -7.54 1.21 -20.68
N SER A 158 -7.50 0.21 -21.57
CA SER A 158 -8.70 -0.54 -21.97
C SER A 158 -9.52 -1.02 -20.76
N ASN A 159 -10.85 -0.88 -20.87
CA ASN A 159 -11.82 -1.21 -19.83
C ASN A 159 -11.70 -0.41 -18.52
N SER A 160 -11.08 0.78 -18.55
CA SER A 160 -11.09 1.67 -17.37
C SER A 160 -12.52 2.08 -17.03
N ASP A 161 -12.78 2.17 -15.72
CA ASP A 161 -14.03 2.68 -15.18
C ASP A 161 -14.34 4.09 -15.72
N ILE A 162 -15.63 4.38 -15.88
CA ILE A 162 -16.12 5.74 -16.11
C ILE A 162 -16.60 6.34 -14.79
N ASP A 163 -15.94 7.42 -14.38
CA ASP A 163 -16.37 8.23 -13.24
C ASP A 163 -17.33 9.32 -13.74
N VAL A 164 -18.51 9.42 -13.13
CA VAL A 164 -19.57 10.36 -13.55
C VAL A 164 -20.05 11.17 -12.35
N TYR A 165 -20.12 12.49 -12.54
CA TYR A 165 -20.81 13.41 -11.65
C TYR A 165 -22.17 13.77 -12.25
N LEU A 166 -23.24 13.63 -11.48
CA LEU A 166 -24.57 14.08 -11.86
C LEU A 166 -24.89 15.40 -11.14
N ALA A 167 -24.99 16.49 -11.89
CA ALA A 167 -25.36 17.79 -11.36
C ALA A 167 -26.88 17.96 -11.35
N ASN A 168 -27.38 18.89 -10.52
CA ASN A 168 -28.80 19.25 -10.41
C ASN A 168 -29.76 18.09 -10.05
N VAL A 169 -29.25 17.03 -9.41
CA VAL A 169 -30.06 15.89 -8.96
C VAL A 169 -30.67 16.12 -7.57
N LYS A 170 -29.97 16.89 -6.73
CA LYS A 170 -30.31 17.09 -5.32
C LYS A 170 -31.33 18.22 -5.15
N PRO A 171 -32.53 17.97 -4.60
CA PRO A 171 -33.44 19.04 -4.23
C PRO A 171 -32.84 19.88 -3.10
N PHE A 172 -33.04 21.21 -3.13
CA PHE A 172 -32.52 22.14 -2.11
C PHE A 172 -32.86 21.76 -0.66
N ALA A 173 -33.96 21.02 -0.44
CA ALA A 173 -34.47 20.64 0.87
C ALA A 173 -33.93 19.30 1.43
N GLN A 174 -33.11 18.54 0.69
CA GLN A 174 -32.65 17.21 1.11
C GLN A 174 -31.14 17.24 1.42
N PRO A 175 -30.70 17.16 2.68
CA PRO A 175 -29.27 17.25 3.03
C PRO A 175 -28.50 15.95 2.79
N ASP A 176 -29.14 14.78 2.87
CA ASP A 176 -28.50 13.47 2.73
C ASP A 176 -28.50 12.95 1.27
N ASP A 177 -27.35 12.47 0.82
CA ASP A 177 -27.13 11.95 -0.53
C ASP A 177 -27.67 10.52 -0.71
N ILE A 178 -27.68 9.72 0.37
CA ILE A 178 -27.95 8.28 0.29
C ILE A 178 -29.35 7.94 -0.26
N PRO A 179 -30.44 8.64 0.12
CA PRO A 179 -31.76 8.38 -0.44
C PRO A 179 -31.81 8.60 -1.96
N ILE A 180 -31.14 9.64 -2.45
CA ILE A 180 -31.07 9.99 -3.87
C ILE A 180 -30.28 8.93 -4.63
N LEU A 181 -29.12 8.51 -4.10
CA LEU A 181 -28.30 7.45 -4.70
C LEU A 181 -29.06 6.11 -4.75
N ARG A 182 -29.86 5.78 -3.72
CA ARG A 182 -30.74 4.61 -3.73
C ARG A 182 -31.81 4.72 -4.82
N GLU A 183 -32.35 5.91 -5.07
CA GLU A 183 -33.34 6.12 -6.11
C GLU A 183 -32.72 6.01 -7.51
N ILE A 184 -31.55 6.62 -7.74
CA ILE A 184 -30.75 6.44 -8.96
C ILE A 184 -30.53 4.94 -9.22
N LYS A 185 -30.04 4.19 -8.23
CA LYS A 185 -29.87 2.73 -8.34
C LYS A 185 -31.15 2.04 -8.83
N LYS A 186 -32.32 2.34 -8.25
CA LYS A 186 -33.59 1.71 -8.65
C LYS A 186 -33.93 1.99 -10.11
N ILE A 187 -33.75 3.24 -10.56
CA ILE A 187 -34.01 3.64 -11.94
C ILE A 187 -33.07 2.90 -12.90
N LEU A 188 -31.76 2.88 -12.60
CA LEU A 188 -30.77 2.19 -13.41
C LEU A 188 -31.06 0.69 -13.54
N VAL A 189 -31.47 0.01 -12.45
CA VAL A 189 -31.86 -1.41 -12.50
C VAL A 189 -33.09 -1.63 -13.38
N ARG A 190 -34.11 -0.75 -13.31
CA ARG A 190 -35.34 -0.84 -14.12
C ARG A 190 -35.12 -0.52 -15.60
N SER A 191 -34.08 0.22 -15.94
CA SER A 191 -33.76 0.57 -17.33
C SER A 191 -33.38 -0.63 -18.20
N HIS A 192 -32.95 -1.75 -17.59
CA HIS A 192 -32.33 -2.89 -18.27
C HIS A 192 -31.09 -2.54 -19.13
N ARG A 193 -30.53 -1.33 -18.98
CA ARG A 193 -29.25 -0.92 -19.59
C ARG A 193 -28.07 -1.07 -18.66
N PHE A 194 -28.32 -1.08 -17.35
CA PHE A 194 -27.30 -1.19 -16.32
C PHE A 194 -27.51 -2.43 -15.46
N GLY A 195 -26.42 -3.12 -15.13
CA GLY A 195 -26.36 -4.28 -14.25
C GLY A 195 -25.48 -4.04 -13.04
N CYS A 196 -25.45 -5.01 -12.12
CA CYS A 196 -24.58 -4.98 -10.92
C CYS A 196 -24.65 -3.66 -10.13
N CYS A 197 -25.83 -3.06 -10.03
CA CYS A 197 -26.00 -1.74 -9.42
C CYS A 197 -26.05 -1.82 -7.88
N PHE A 198 -25.18 -1.10 -7.18
CA PHE A 198 -25.21 -0.98 -5.72
C PHE A 198 -24.71 0.40 -5.25
N VAL A 199 -25.18 0.81 -4.07
CA VAL A 199 -24.74 2.06 -3.43
C VAL A 199 -23.57 1.73 -2.52
N ILE A 200 -22.52 2.55 -2.55
CA ILE A 200 -21.38 2.50 -1.63
C ILE A 200 -21.50 3.72 -0.68
N PRO A 201 -22.20 3.59 0.45
CA PRO A 201 -22.48 4.72 1.33
C PRO A 201 -21.31 5.12 2.23
N SER A 202 -20.37 4.20 2.49
CA SER A 202 -19.28 4.36 3.45
C SER A 202 -18.00 4.95 2.85
N ALA A 203 -18.01 5.35 1.58
CA ALA A 203 -16.88 6.02 0.95
C ALA A 203 -16.88 7.52 1.28
N ASN A 204 -15.71 8.17 1.22
CA ASN A 204 -15.56 9.61 1.47
C ASN A 204 -16.48 10.47 0.57
N VAL A 205 -16.79 9.95 -0.62
CA VAL A 205 -17.88 10.45 -1.47
C VAL A 205 -18.79 9.26 -1.74
N PRO A 206 -20.03 9.25 -1.24
CA PRO A 206 -20.98 8.19 -1.54
C PRO A 206 -21.26 8.10 -3.05
N ILE A 207 -21.24 6.88 -3.59
CA ILE A 207 -21.44 6.63 -5.03
C ILE A 207 -22.44 5.50 -5.31
N VAL A 208 -22.99 5.49 -6.52
CA VAL A 208 -23.62 4.31 -7.13
C VAL A 208 -22.60 3.68 -8.07
N ARG A 209 -22.25 2.42 -7.83
CA ARG A 209 -21.46 1.61 -8.76
C ARG A 209 -22.39 0.73 -9.58
N CYS A 210 -22.19 0.67 -10.89
CA CYS A 210 -22.96 -0.16 -11.81
C CYS A 210 -22.12 -0.56 -13.05
N VAL A 211 -22.63 -1.46 -13.88
CA VAL A 211 -22.01 -1.85 -15.16
C VAL A 211 -22.98 -1.56 -16.29
N HIS A 212 -22.55 -0.82 -17.31
CA HIS A 212 -23.36 -0.60 -18.50
C HIS A 212 -23.33 -1.86 -19.39
N LEU A 213 -24.47 -2.52 -19.56
CA LEU A 213 -24.55 -3.89 -20.10
C LEU A 213 -24.11 -4.00 -21.55
N LYS A 214 -24.32 -2.95 -22.35
CA LYS A 214 -23.96 -2.95 -23.78
C LYS A 214 -22.47 -2.76 -24.01
N THR A 215 -21.80 -1.96 -23.18
CA THR A 215 -20.36 -1.68 -23.32
C THR A 215 -19.50 -2.57 -22.42
N GLY A 216 -20.08 -3.16 -21.37
CA GLY A 216 -19.37 -3.92 -20.34
C GLY A 216 -18.55 -3.05 -19.38
N ILE A 217 -18.66 -1.71 -19.47
CA ILE A 217 -17.85 -0.77 -18.69
C ILE A 217 -18.49 -0.52 -17.31
N GLN A 218 -17.65 -0.55 -16.27
CA GLN A 218 -18.04 -0.16 -14.91
C GLN A 218 -18.17 1.36 -14.80
N CYS A 219 -19.23 1.83 -14.15
CA CYS A 219 -19.57 3.22 -13.95
C CYS A 219 -19.67 3.53 -12.46
N ASP A 220 -18.91 4.54 -12.00
CA ASP A 220 -18.96 5.07 -10.64
C ASP A 220 -19.62 6.46 -10.67
N ILE A 221 -20.83 6.55 -10.11
CA ILE A 221 -21.71 7.71 -10.22
C ILE A 221 -21.81 8.41 -8.87
N ASN A 222 -21.42 9.69 -8.81
CA ASN A 222 -21.57 10.52 -7.62
C ASN A 222 -22.46 11.75 -7.90
N ILE A 223 -23.09 12.30 -6.86
CA ILE A 223 -24.04 13.43 -6.99
C ILE A 223 -23.62 14.68 -6.21
N ASN A 224 -22.51 14.61 -5.47
CA ASN A 224 -22.14 15.64 -4.50
C ASN A 224 -20.78 16.27 -4.77
N ASN A 225 -19.88 15.59 -5.50
CA ASN A 225 -18.49 16.04 -5.61
C ASN A 225 -18.08 16.37 -7.06
N MET A 226 -18.16 17.65 -7.41
CA MET A 226 -17.66 18.18 -8.68
C MET A 226 -16.12 18.33 -8.71
N LEU A 227 -15.42 18.22 -7.57
CA LEU A 227 -13.96 18.32 -7.51
C LEU A 227 -13.28 17.37 -8.49
N GLY A 228 -13.82 16.17 -8.68
CA GLY A 228 -13.30 15.21 -9.66
C GLY A 228 -13.30 15.75 -11.09
N VAL A 229 -14.33 16.52 -11.47
CA VAL A 229 -14.42 17.20 -12.76
C VAL A 229 -13.30 18.23 -12.88
N PHE A 230 -13.22 19.18 -11.94
CA PHE A 230 -12.22 20.25 -11.96
C PHE A 230 -10.77 19.75 -11.89
N ASN A 231 -10.48 18.75 -11.06
CA ASN A 231 -9.17 18.10 -11.01
C ASN A 231 -8.82 17.46 -12.36
N SER A 232 -9.80 16.86 -13.04
CA SER A 232 -9.60 16.29 -14.37
C SER A 232 -9.34 17.38 -15.42
N GLU A 233 -10.00 18.54 -15.29
CA GLU A 233 -9.74 19.70 -16.16
C GLU A 233 -8.35 20.29 -15.94
N LEU A 234 -7.91 20.37 -14.67
CA LEU A 234 -6.57 20.81 -14.31
C LEU A 234 -5.49 19.85 -14.88
N ILE A 235 -5.71 18.54 -14.80
CA ILE A 235 -4.81 17.57 -15.43
C ILE A 235 -4.80 17.75 -16.95
N ARG A 236 -5.95 17.93 -17.60
CA ARG A 236 -6.06 18.25 -19.03
C ARG A 236 -5.30 19.52 -19.39
N TYR A 237 -5.38 20.54 -18.54
CA TYR A 237 -4.64 21.79 -18.71
C TYR A 237 -3.13 21.53 -18.79
N TYR A 238 -2.56 20.82 -17.80
CA TYR A 238 -1.12 20.52 -17.79
C TYR A 238 -0.68 19.61 -18.95
N MET A 239 -1.49 18.61 -19.33
CA MET A 239 -1.20 17.79 -20.51
C MET A 239 -1.28 18.57 -21.83
N GLY A 240 -2.08 19.64 -21.87
CA GLY A 240 -2.20 20.53 -23.02
C GLY A 240 -0.99 21.45 -23.22
N ILE A 241 -0.12 21.59 -22.22
CA ILE A 241 1.11 22.41 -22.32
C ILE A 241 2.16 21.72 -23.19
N ASP A 242 2.38 20.42 -23.01
CA ASP A 242 3.29 19.63 -23.85
C ASP A 242 2.80 18.16 -23.94
N PRO A 243 2.70 17.57 -25.14
CA PRO A 243 2.25 16.18 -25.32
C PRO A 243 3.05 15.14 -24.52
N LYS A 244 4.34 15.39 -24.26
CA LYS A 244 5.20 14.48 -23.50
C LYS A 244 4.74 14.32 -22.05
N VAL A 245 4.00 15.28 -21.50
CA VAL A 245 3.43 15.19 -20.15
C VAL A 245 2.44 14.03 -20.07
N GLN A 246 1.53 13.91 -21.04
CA GLN A 246 0.59 12.80 -21.11
C GLN A 246 1.31 11.46 -21.31
N GLN A 247 2.28 11.42 -22.21
CA GLN A 247 3.06 10.22 -22.52
C GLN A 247 3.81 9.71 -21.27
N ALA A 248 4.47 10.60 -20.53
CA ALA A 248 5.20 10.25 -19.31
C ALA A 248 4.25 9.74 -18.22
N LEU A 249 3.08 10.37 -18.06
CA LEU A 249 2.03 9.89 -17.14
C LEU A 249 1.56 8.48 -17.49
N LEU A 250 1.39 8.15 -18.78
CA LEU A 250 0.99 6.80 -19.20
C LEU A 250 2.08 5.76 -18.85
N VAL A 251 3.36 6.09 -19.06
CA VAL A 251 4.49 5.24 -18.66
C VAL A 251 4.48 5.01 -17.15
N LEU A 252 4.46 6.07 -16.35
CA LEU A 252 4.50 6.00 -14.88
C LEU A 252 3.27 5.26 -14.33
N LYS A 253 2.09 5.49 -14.90
CA LYS A 253 0.86 4.80 -14.51
C LYS A 253 0.94 3.30 -14.82
N TYR A 254 1.47 2.91 -15.96
CA TYR A 254 1.59 1.49 -16.31
C TYR A 254 2.68 0.79 -15.48
N TRP A 255 3.82 1.45 -15.29
CA TRP A 255 4.88 1.02 -14.38
C TRP A 255 4.35 0.74 -12.97
N ALA A 256 3.59 1.69 -12.40
CA ALA A 256 2.97 1.51 -11.08
C ALA A 256 1.96 0.37 -11.04
N LYS A 257 1.29 0.05 -12.18
CA LYS A 257 0.41 -1.13 -12.33
C LYS A 257 1.22 -2.41 -12.18
N CYS A 258 2.28 -2.55 -12.99
CA CYS A 258 3.10 -3.76 -13.08
C CYS A 258 3.73 -4.11 -11.73
N HIS A 259 4.10 -3.07 -10.98
CA HIS A 259 4.74 -3.23 -9.68
C HIS A 259 3.79 -3.16 -8.51
N ASN A 260 2.46 -3.22 -8.69
CA ASN A 260 1.50 -3.17 -7.57
C ASN A 260 1.79 -2.00 -6.60
N ILE A 261 2.14 -0.82 -7.13
CA ILE A 261 2.30 0.41 -6.33
C ILE A 261 0.97 1.17 -6.30
N LYS A 262 0.12 0.94 -7.30
CA LYS A 262 -1.26 1.42 -7.37
C LYS A 262 -2.28 0.28 -7.22
N GLY A 263 -3.44 0.56 -6.63
CA GLY A 263 -4.44 -0.49 -6.35
C GLY A 263 -5.55 -0.07 -5.39
N GLN A 264 -6.24 -1.06 -4.80
CA GLN A 264 -7.27 -0.85 -3.77
C GLN A 264 -6.62 -0.42 -2.45
N SER A 265 -7.42 0.21 -1.56
CA SER A 265 -7.09 0.61 -0.18
C SER A 265 -5.65 0.34 0.30
N GLN A 266 -4.90 1.41 0.60
CA GLN A 266 -3.48 1.46 1.02
C GLN A 266 -2.43 1.74 -0.07
N PHE A 267 -2.83 1.79 -1.33
CA PHE A 267 -1.96 2.01 -2.48
C PHE A 267 -2.06 3.46 -2.97
N PHE A 268 -1.10 3.91 -3.79
CA PHE A 268 -1.22 5.21 -4.44
C PHE A 268 -2.33 5.19 -5.50
N SER A 269 -3.20 6.20 -5.48
CA SER A 269 -4.21 6.35 -6.53
C SER A 269 -3.57 6.85 -7.83
N ASN A 270 -4.21 6.62 -8.99
CA ASN A 270 -3.78 7.22 -10.26
C ASN A 270 -3.70 8.75 -10.16
N TYR A 271 -4.64 9.34 -9.42
CA TYR A 271 -4.70 10.76 -9.20
C TYR A 271 -3.49 11.24 -8.38
N ALA A 272 -3.16 10.57 -7.26
CA ALA A 272 -1.98 10.90 -6.46
C ALA A 272 -0.69 10.88 -7.29
N PHE A 273 -0.47 9.83 -8.10
CA PHE A 273 0.67 9.75 -9.01
C PHE A 273 0.71 10.89 -10.03
N THR A 274 -0.46 11.25 -10.57
CA THR A 274 -0.56 12.34 -11.56
C THR A 274 -0.20 13.67 -10.92
N THR A 275 -0.74 13.94 -9.73
CA THR A 275 -0.44 15.15 -8.95
C THR A 275 1.03 15.23 -8.56
N MET A 276 1.62 14.11 -8.13
CA MET A 276 3.06 14.00 -7.84
C MET A 276 3.91 14.31 -9.08
N PHE A 277 3.56 13.75 -10.25
CA PHE A 277 4.30 14.04 -11.47
C PHE A 277 4.16 15.50 -11.95
N ILE A 278 2.97 16.08 -11.86
CA ILE A 278 2.78 17.52 -12.12
C ILE A 278 3.67 18.35 -11.20
N PHE A 279 3.74 18.01 -9.91
CA PHE A 279 4.62 18.68 -8.96
C PHE A 279 6.10 18.59 -9.35
N VAL A 280 6.57 17.43 -9.81
CA VAL A 280 7.93 17.25 -10.32
C VAL A 280 8.20 18.20 -11.49
N LEU A 281 7.25 18.34 -12.41
CA LEU A 281 7.39 19.24 -13.55
C LEU A 281 7.24 20.73 -13.18
N GLN A 282 6.68 21.06 -12.02
CA GLN A 282 6.70 22.43 -11.48
C GLN A 282 8.08 22.82 -10.94
N GLN A 283 8.96 21.85 -10.68
CA GLN A 283 10.32 22.10 -10.20
C GLN A 283 11.28 22.43 -11.35
N SER A 284 12.48 22.90 -10.98
CA SER A 284 13.60 23.02 -11.92
C SER A 284 13.90 21.66 -12.58
N PRO A 285 14.18 21.62 -13.89
CA PRO A 285 14.32 22.76 -14.82
C PRO A 285 13.03 23.12 -15.58
N TYR A 286 11.91 22.44 -15.34
CA TYR A 286 10.74 22.48 -16.22
C TYR A 286 9.77 23.63 -15.90
N TYR A 287 9.63 24.01 -14.64
CA TYR A 287 8.85 25.18 -14.20
C TYR A 287 7.43 25.26 -14.80
N LEU A 288 6.70 24.13 -14.82
CA LEU A 288 5.26 24.19 -15.08
C LEU A 288 4.59 25.17 -14.11
N PRO A 289 3.52 25.87 -14.54
CA PRO A 289 2.93 26.90 -13.70
C PRO A 289 2.27 26.28 -12.47
N THR A 290 2.33 27.01 -11.36
CA THR A 290 1.66 26.64 -10.11
C THR A 290 0.14 26.75 -10.29
N VAL A 291 -0.64 26.03 -9.47
CA VAL A 291 -2.10 26.15 -9.57
C VAL A 291 -2.54 27.54 -9.12
N GLU A 292 -1.85 28.11 -8.12
CA GLU A 292 -2.05 29.49 -7.69
C GLU A 292 -1.91 30.50 -8.84
N SER A 293 -0.90 30.34 -9.72
CA SER A 293 -0.64 31.31 -10.78
C SER A 293 -1.63 31.23 -11.94
N ILE A 294 -2.17 30.04 -12.21
CA ILE A 294 -3.14 29.84 -13.30
C ILE A 294 -4.58 30.04 -12.83
N GLN A 295 -4.87 29.91 -11.54
CA GLN A 295 -6.23 30.00 -11.03
C GLN A 295 -6.74 31.45 -11.02
N GLN A 296 -7.73 31.74 -11.86
CA GLN A 296 -8.31 33.09 -12.05
C GLN A 296 -9.38 33.45 -11.00
N VAL A 297 -9.91 32.47 -10.27
CA VAL A 297 -10.97 32.64 -9.27
C VAL A 297 -10.44 32.26 -7.89
N LYS A 298 -10.64 33.13 -6.89
CA LYS A 298 -10.17 32.85 -5.51
C LYS A 298 -10.78 31.55 -4.97
N GLN A 299 -10.02 30.81 -4.14
CA GLN A 299 -10.42 29.50 -3.60
C GLN A 299 -11.78 29.48 -2.90
N GLN A 300 -12.10 30.53 -2.12
CA GLN A 300 -13.37 30.65 -1.41
C GLN A 300 -14.60 30.73 -2.34
N THR A 301 -14.39 31.06 -3.61
CA THR A 301 -15.43 31.12 -4.65
C THR A 301 -15.35 29.96 -5.65
N PHE A 302 -14.31 29.11 -5.57
CA PHE A 302 -14.09 28.00 -6.49
C PHE A 302 -15.23 26.97 -6.41
N TRP A 303 -15.72 26.70 -5.20
CA TRP A 303 -16.87 25.82 -4.93
C TRP A 303 -18.22 26.41 -5.32
N SER A 304 -18.25 27.71 -5.64
CA SER A 304 -19.46 28.45 -6.03
C SER A 304 -19.54 28.69 -7.54
N ILE A 305 -18.59 28.15 -8.32
CA ILE A 305 -18.58 28.28 -9.79
C ILE A 305 -19.76 27.48 -10.36
N PRO A 306 -20.67 28.11 -11.15
CA PRO A 306 -21.80 27.42 -11.77
C PRO A 306 -21.35 26.27 -12.68
N HIS A 307 -22.10 25.17 -12.67
CA HIS A 307 -21.81 23.88 -13.33
C HIS A 307 -21.43 23.93 -14.83
N HIS A 308 -21.77 25.02 -15.53
CA HIS A 308 -21.57 25.24 -16.97
C HIS A 308 -20.42 26.22 -17.30
N SER A 309 -19.70 26.72 -16.30
CA SER A 309 -18.61 27.66 -16.52
C SER A 309 -17.33 26.95 -16.96
N LYS A 310 -16.57 27.54 -17.89
CA LYS A 310 -15.22 27.05 -18.21
C LYS A 310 -14.37 27.00 -16.94
N PRO A 311 -13.49 25.99 -16.78
CA PRO A 311 -12.58 25.94 -15.64
C PRO A 311 -11.83 27.28 -15.53
N PRO A 312 -11.68 27.84 -14.31
CA PRO A 312 -11.15 29.18 -14.10
C PRO A 312 -9.63 29.20 -14.19
N PHE A 313 -9.05 28.65 -15.25
CA PHE A 313 -7.60 28.59 -15.47
C PHE A 313 -7.17 29.57 -16.56
N ALA A 314 -6.04 30.23 -16.34
CA ALA A 314 -5.44 31.17 -17.27
C ALA A 314 -5.09 30.49 -18.61
N PRO A 315 -5.23 31.18 -19.76
CA PRO A 315 -4.97 30.58 -21.07
C PRO A 315 -3.57 29.95 -21.18
N MET A 316 -3.49 28.70 -21.68
CA MET A 316 -2.23 27.96 -21.82
C MET A 316 -1.17 28.70 -22.64
N ALA A 317 -1.58 29.51 -23.62
CA ALA A 317 -0.69 30.26 -24.49
C ALA A 317 0.26 31.23 -23.75
N GLN A 318 -0.05 31.54 -22.48
CA GLN A 318 0.77 32.38 -21.62
C GLN A 318 1.97 31.64 -21.00
N PHE A 319 2.01 30.31 -21.10
CA PHE A 319 3.06 29.47 -20.52
C PHE A 319 3.91 28.84 -21.61
N ARG A 320 5.23 29.05 -21.53
CA ARG A 320 6.23 28.38 -22.37
C ARG A 320 7.40 27.98 -21.50
N SER A 321 7.73 26.69 -21.51
CA SER A 321 8.94 26.16 -20.88
C SER A 321 9.85 25.62 -21.98
N GLU A 322 10.96 26.31 -22.23
CA GLU A 322 11.95 25.88 -23.21
C GLU A 322 12.61 24.57 -22.80
N ALA A 323 12.87 24.40 -21.49
CA ALA A 323 13.40 23.15 -20.93
C ALA A 323 12.46 21.98 -21.18
N LEU A 324 11.14 22.14 -20.90
CA LEU A 324 10.15 21.08 -21.15
C LEU A 324 10.01 20.77 -22.65
N THR A 325 10.04 21.80 -23.48
CA THR A 325 9.93 21.66 -24.94
C THR A 325 11.08 20.84 -25.51
N LYS A 326 12.30 21.08 -25.02
CA LYS A 326 13.53 20.39 -25.46
C LYS A 326 13.75 19.03 -24.80
N ALA A 327 13.08 18.74 -23.69
CA ALA A 327 13.27 17.51 -22.94
C ALA A 327 12.86 16.28 -23.75
N LEU A 328 13.56 15.17 -23.55
CA LEU A 328 13.15 13.87 -24.06
C LEU A 328 12.07 13.27 -23.15
N LEU A 329 11.21 12.39 -23.69
CA LEU A 329 10.20 11.70 -22.86
C LEU A 329 10.85 10.95 -21.69
N LEU A 330 11.97 10.29 -21.96
CA LEU A 330 12.75 9.58 -20.95
C LEU A 330 13.23 10.50 -19.82
N GLU A 331 13.62 11.74 -20.12
CA GLU A 331 14.10 12.69 -19.11
C GLU A 331 12.97 13.09 -18.16
N LEU A 332 11.75 13.21 -18.66
CA LEU A 332 10.58 13.48 -17.81
C LEU A 332 10.29 12.30 -16.86
N VAL A 333 10.29 11.07 -17.40
CA VAL A 333 10.09 9.84 -16.61
C VAL A 333 11.22 9.64 -15.60
N GLU A 334 12.47 9.85 -16.00
CA GLU A 334 13.64 9.77 -15.13
C GLU A 334 13.57 10.81 -14.00
N GLN A 335 13.11 12.03 -14.29
CA GLN A 335 13.00 13.07 -13.27
C GLN A 335 12.03 12.67 -12.15
N PHE A 336 10.93 11.99 -12.46
CA PHE A 336 10.01 11.46 -11.45
C PHE A 336 10.74 10.50 -10.49
N PHE A 337 11.50 9.55 -11.04
CA PHE A 337 12.23 8.58 -10.23
C PHE A 337 13.34 9.22 -9.40
N LYS A 338 14.11 10.16 -9.98
CA LYS A 338 15.13 10.91 -9.25
C LYS A 338 14.54 11.67 -8.08
N PHE A 339 13.46 12.41 -8.34
CA PHE A 339 12.83 13.26 -7.35
C PHE A 339 12.31 12.44 -6.15
N TYR A 340 11.55 11.38 -6.42
CA TYR A 340 10.89 10.60 -5.37
C TYR A 340 11.75 9.49 -4.75
N ALA A 341 12.94 9.21 -5.28
CA ALA A 341 13.90 8.33 -4.64
C ALA A 341 14.52 8.92 -3.36
N GLU A 342 14.56 10.26 -3.27
CA GLU A 342 15.29 11.02 -2.25
C GLU A 342 14.41 12.09 -1.58
N TYR A 343 13.11 12.18 -1.92
CA TYR A 343 12.20 13.17 -1.35
C TYR A 343 12.05 13.02 0.18
N PRO A 344 12.10 14.10 0.97
CA PRO A 344 12.03 14.03 2.43
C PRO A 344 10.57 13.91 2.94
N TYR A 345 9.92 12.78 2.67
CA TYR A 345 8.50 12.52 2.97
C TYR A 345 8.08 12.75 4.43
N HIS A 346 8.99 12.59 5.38
CA HIS A 346 8.70 12.78 6.80
C HIS A 346 8.60 14.25 7.20
N GLN A 347 9.26 15.15 6.46
CA GLN A 347 9.44 16.56 6.80
C GLN A 347 8.58 17.45 5.91
N GLU A 348 8.36 17.06 4.65
CA GLU A 348 7.75 17.94 3.66
C GLU A 348 6.40 17.43 3.15
N VAL A 349 5.54 18.40 2.82
CA VAL A 349 4.30 18.27 2.08
C VAL A 349 4.55 18.62 0.62
N ILE A 350 4.12 17.74 -0.27
CA ILE A 350 4.10 17.97 -1.71
C ILE A 350 2.92 18.91 -2.00
N CYS A 351 3.20 20.18 -2.30
CA CYS A 351 2.19 21.21 -2.56
C CYS A 351 2.24 21.70 -4.02
N PRO A 352 1.45 21.08 -4.93
CA PRO A 352 1.32 21.54 -6.31
C PRO A 352 0.61 22.88 -6.45
N TYR A 353 -0.16 23.31 -5.43
CA TYR A 353 -0.83 24.61 -5.45
C TYR A 353 0.17 25.76 -5.53
N LEU A 354 1.19 25.73 -4.66
CA LEU A 354 2.31 26.68 -4.67
C LEU A 354 3.49 26.23 -5.55
N GLY A 355 3.48 24.98 -6.02
CA GLY A 355 4.60 24.34 -6.71
C GLY A 355 5.85 24.23 -5.85
N LYS A 356 5.71 24.11 -4.52
CA LYS A 356 6.83 24.06 -3.56
C LYS A 356 6.66 22.91 -2.56
N SER A 357 7.77 22.40 -2.05
CA SER A 357 7.75 21.62 -0.80
C SER A 357 7.49 22.55 0.38
N ILE A 358 6.60 22.15 1.29
CA ILE A 358 6.28 22.90 2.50
C ILE A 358 6.57 22.03 3.72
N LEU A 359 7.31 22.54 4.70
CA LEU A 359 7.57 21.84 5.96
C LEU A 359 6.25 21.50 6.67
N LYS A 360 6.13 20.27 7.18
CA LYS A 360 4.95 19.82 7.94
C LYS A 360 4.75 20.64 9.21
N GLU A 361 5.83 21.10 9.83
CA GLU A 361 5.82 21.97 11.00
C GLU A 361 5.11 23.31 10.73
N ALA A 362 5.15 23.80 9.48
CA ALA A 362 4.46 25.03 9.10
C ALA A 362 2.92 24.94 9.20
N PHE A 363 2.38 23.72 9.27
CA PHE A 363 0.95 23.46 9.48
C PHE A 363 0.57 23.27 10.96
N GLN A 364 1.56 23.17 11.87
CA GLN A 364 1.35 22.90 13.30
C GLN A 364 1.35 24.17 14.17
N SER A 365 2.21 25.15 13.87
CA SER A 365 2.30 26.43 14.58
C SER A 365 2.57 27.57 13.59
N PRO A 366 1.58 28.39 13.21
CA PRO A 366 1.83 29.52 12.33
C PRO A 366 2.65 30.57 13.09
N SER A 367 3.94 30.67 12.78
CA SER A 367 4.70 31.88 13.14
C SER A 367 4.03 33.11 12.52
N GLU A 368 4.16 34.29 13.12
CA GLU A 368 3.62 35.56 12.59
C GLU A 368 4.09 35.86 11.14
N GLN A 369 5.14 35.19 10.66
CA GLN A 369 5.67 35.28 9.30
C GLN A 369 4.92 34.41 8.27
N ALA A 370 4.03 33.50 8.71
CA ALA A 370 3.20 32.66 7.85
C ALA A 370 1.80 33.24 7.63
N ASN A 371 1.73 34.53 7.27
CA ASN A 371 0.49 35.24 6.91
C ASN A 371 -0.05 34.81 5.52
N CYS A 372 0.09 33.54 5.15
CA CYS A 372 -0.38 33.01 3.89
C CYS A 372 -1.82 32.54 4.06
N LYS A 373 -2.78 33.22 3.41
CA LYS A 373 -4.21 32.83 3.36
C LYS A 373 -4.41 31.34 3.01
N PHE A 374 -3.45 30.76 2.31
CA PHE A 374 -3.29 29.33 2.01
C PHE A 374 -3.23 28.44 3.27
N LEU A 375 -2.37 28.74 4.25
CA LEU A 375 -2.25 27.95 5.49
C LEU A 375 -3.49 28.11 6.35
N GLN A 376 -4.05 29.33 6.43
CA GLN A 376 -5.30 29.60 7.15
C GLN A 376 -6.49 28.83 6.53
N ALA A 377 -6.59 28.74 5.20
CA ALA A 377 -7.62 27.95 4.53
C ALA A 377 -7.44 26.43 4.72
N SER A 378 -6.19 25.98 4.80
CA SER A 378 -5.80 24.58 5.11
C SER A 378 -6.03 24.17 6.57
N MET A 379 -6.30 25.15 7.45
CA MET A 379 -6.43 24.99 8.91
C MET A 379 -7.81 25.41 9.44
N ALA A 380 -8.67 26.04 8.62
CA ALA A 380 -10.01 26.48 9.03
C ALA A 380 -11.03 25.34 9.23
N GLY A 381 -10.60 24.09 9.08
CA GLY A 381 -11.34 22.93 9.57
C GLY A 381 -11.12 22.74 11.07
N ASN A 382 -12.15 22.29 11.80
CA ASN A 382 -11.96 21.74 13.16
C ASN A 382 -10.86 20.65 13.16
N GLU A 383 -10.42 20.17 14.33
CA GLU A 383 -9.34 19.15 14.47
C GLU A 383 -9.47 17.92 13.53
N ASP A 384 -10.68 17.63 13.01
CA ASP A 384 -10.99 16.56 12.04
C ASP A 384 -11.03 16.98 10.54
N ASN A 385 -10.91 18.26 10.19
CA ASN A 385 -11.16 18.83 8.85
C ASN A 385 -9.95 19.57 8.22
N GLY A 386 -8.78 19.57 8.87
CA GLY A 386 -7.54 20.13 8.33
C GLY A 386 -6.75 19.15 7.45
N LEU A 387 -5.75 19.66 6.71
CA LEU A 387 -4.84 18.80 5.93
C LEU A 387 -4.12 17.81 6.85
N ALA A 388 -4.34 16.50 6.61
CA ALA A 388 -3.72 15.43 7.39
C ALA A 388 -2.21 15.26 7.08
N VAL A 389 -1.40 16.20 7.57
CA VAL A 389 0.05 16.30 7.32
C VAL A 389 0.88 15.25 8.06
N SER A 390 0.40 14.76 9.21
CA SER A 390 1.08 13.75 10.04
C SER A 390 1.10 12.34 9.43
N ARG A 391 0.44 12.14 8.28
CA ARG A 391 0.45 10.85 7.56
C ARG A 391 1.83 10.59 6.94
N THR A 392 2.08 9.30 6.67
CA THR A 392 3.32 8.77 6.06
C THR A 392 3.80 9.58 4.86
N VAL A 393 2.87 9.94 3.97
CA VAL A 393 3.12 10.83 2.84
C VAL A 393 1.97 11.83 2.74
N CYS A 394 2.31 13.08 2.46
CA CYS A 394 1.34 14.14 2.28
C CYS A 394 1.48 14.76 0.88
N VAL A 395 0.58 14.37 -0.02
CA VAL A 395 0.37 15.05 -1.30
C VAL A 395 -0.91 15.87 -1.17
N GLN A 396 -0.78 17.18 -1.20
CA GLN A 396 -1.93 18.07 -1.10
C GLN A 396 -2.71 18.06 -2.41
N ASP A 397 -4.04 18.01 -2.33
CA ASP A 397 -4.89 18.26 -3.50
C ASP A 397 -4.73 19.74 -3.93
N PRO A 398 -4.47 20.00 -5.23
CA PRO A 398 -4.24 21.34 -5.73
C PRO A 398 -5.44 22.29 -5.65
N LEU A 399 -6.66 21.77 -5.58
CA LEU A 399 -7.90 22.56 -5.57
C LEU A 399 -8.61 22.50 -4.21
N ASP A 400 -8.56 21.35 -3.54
CA ASP A 400 -9.06 21.16 -2.17
C ASP A 400 -7.89 21.12 -1.17
N LEU A 401 -7.46 22.27 -0.70
CA LEU A 401 -6.24 22.40 0.11
C LEU A 401 -6.27 21.64 1.45
N ASN A 402 -7.45 21.27 1.95
CA ASN A 402 -7.61 20.48 3.17
C ASN A 402 -7.42 18.98 2.93
N LYS A 403 -7.25 18.56 1.68
CA LYS A 403 -7.25 17.15 1.31
C LYS A 403 -5.85 16.63 1.03
N ASN A 404 -5.45 15.62 1.79
CA ASN A 404 -4.30 14.79 1.49
C ASN A 404 -4.73 13.63 0.57
N VAL A 405 -4.30 13.65 -0.69
CA VAL A 405 -4.68 12.63 -1.70
C VAL A 405 -4.02 11.27 -1.46
N THR A 406 -3.05 11.21 -0.55
CA THR A 406 -2.34 10.00 -0.13
C THR A 406 -2.68 9.57 1.30
N ILE A 407 -3.80 10.03 1.87
CA ILE A 407 -4.21 9.72 3.26
C ILE A 407 -4.26 8.22 3.59
N THR A 408 -4.56 7.37 2.60
CA THR A 408 -4.63 5.91 2.80
C THR A 408 -3.28 5.22 2.66
N VAL A 409 -2.26 5.87 2.10
CA VAL A 409 -0.95 5.24 1.82
C VAL A 409 -0.24 4.91 3.12
N THR A 410 0.27 3.69 3.22
CA THR A 410 0.98 3.18 4.41
C THR A 410 2.49 3.29 4.27
N GLY A 411 3.22 3.26 5.39
CA GLY A 411 4.68 3.17 5.46
C GLY A 411 5.30 2.12 4.53
N PRO A 412 4.85 0.85 4.59
CA PRO A 412 5.30 -0.20 3.66
C PRO A 412 5.10 0.14 2.17
N MET A 413 4.00 0.82 1.83
CA MET A 413 3.74 1.22 0.44
C MET A 413 4.64 2.37 0.01
N LEU A 414 4.89 3.34 0.89
CA LEU A 414 5.86 4.41 0.63
C LEU A 414 7.27 3.82 0.42
N ARG A 415 7.72 2.90 1.30
CA ARG A 415 8.98 2.15 1.12
C ARG A 415 9.08 1.52 -0.25
N ARG A 416 8.02 0.83 -0.65
CA ARG A 416 7.94 0.20 -1.96
C ARG A 416 8.16 1.24 -3.06
N LEU A 417 7.40 2.35 -3.05
CA LEU A 417 7.57 3.42 -4.02
C LEU A 417 9.03 3.90 -4.07
N VAL A 418 9.64 4.20 -2.92
CA VAL A 418 11.02 4.71 -2.83
C VAL A 418 12.04 3.73 -3.42
N LEU A 419 11.96 2.44 -3.06
CA LEU A 419 12.85 1.41 -3.60
C LEU A 419 12.71 1.28 -5.12
N PHE A 420 11.48 1.30 -5.62
CA PHE A 420 11.21 1.23 -7.05
C PHE A 420 11.62 2.51 -7.79
N CYS A 421 11.53 3.69 -7.17
CA CYS A 421 12.07 4.94 -7.71
C CYS A 421 13.60 4.92 -7.79
N ARG A 422 14.30 4.39 -6.77
CA ARG A 422 15.77 4.22 -6.80
C ARG A 422 16.22 3.28 -7.91
N LEU A 423 15.49 2.18 -8.10
CA LEU A 423 15.73 1.29 -9.23
C LEU A 423 15.45 1.99 -10.56
N GLY A 424 14.32 2.69 -10.68
CA GLY A 424 13.95 3.47 -11.88
C GLY A 424 15.02 4.50 -12.25
N LYS A 425 15.56 5.23 -11.28
CA LYS A 425 16.70 6.15 -11.44
C LYS A 425 17.90 5.45 -12.08
N LYS A 426 18.28 4.26 -11.57
CA LYS A 426 19.41 3.47 -12.09
C LYS A 426 19.12 2.95 -13.52
N ILE A 427 17.91 2.44 -13.77
CA ILE A 427 17.51 1.92 -15.07
C ILE A 427 17.52 3.02 -16.14
N CYS A 428 16.91 4.17 -15.86
CA CYS A 428 16.84 5.29 -16.80
C CYS A 428 18.24 5.81 -17.18
N ALA A 429 19.18 5.82 -16.23
CA ALA A 429 20.57 6.21 -16.48
C ALA A 429 21.30 5.28 -17.46
N SER A 430 20.87 4.01 -17.59
CA SER A 430 21.48 3.05 -18.53
C SER A 430 21.16 3.33 -19.99
N ARG A 431 20.09 4.09 -20.26
CA ARG A 431 19.59 4.46 -21.61
C ARG A 431 19.32 3.28 -22.57
N LYS A 432 19.30 2.03 -22.09
CA LYS A 432 19.11 0.82 -22.90
C LYS A 432 17.97 -0.04 -22.38
N SER A 433 17.06 -0.42 -23.27
CA SER A 433 15.88 -1.25 -22.99
C SER A 433 15.15 -0.76 -21.73
N VAL A 434 14.99 0.56 -21.62
CA VAL A 434 14.62 1.22 -20.37
C VAL A 434 13.22 0.85 -19.96
N LEU A 435 12.25 0.91 -20.88
CA LEU A 435 10.87 0.56 -20.57
C LEU A 435 10.74 -0.92 -20.26
N TYR A 436 11.40 -1.80 -21.02
CA TYR A 436 11.45 -3.24 -20.72
C TYR A 436 11.89 -3.49 -19.27
N LYS A 437 13.01 -2.89 -18.86
CA LYS A 437 13.55 -3.04 -17.50
C LYS A 437 12.65 -2.39 -16.46
N LEU A 438 12.13 -1.19 -16.72
CA LEU A 438 11.21 -0.51 -15.82
C LEU A 438 9.98 -1.38 -15.53
N LEU A 439 9.45 -2.13 -16.50
CA LEU A 439 8.26 -2.96 -16.33
C LEU A 439 8.53 -4.34 -15.71
N THR A 440 9.74 -4.88 -15.85
CA THR A 440 10.05 -6.28 -15.49
C THR A 440 11.00 -6.43 -14.30
N GLU A 441 11.90 -5.47 -14.08
CA GLU A 441 12.86 -5.54 -12.99
C GLU A 441 12.24 -5.14 -11.65
N VAL A 442 12.78 -5.72 -10.59
CA VAL A 442 12.36 -5.47 -9.21
C VAL A 442 13.58 -5.16 -8.34
N PRO A 443 13.48 -4.26 -7.34
CA PRO A 443 14.61 -3.96 -6.47
C PRO A 443 15.14 -5.23 -5.78
N CYS A 444 16.45 -5.33 -5.59
CA CYS A 444 17.08 -6.48 -4.92
C CYS A 444 16.48 -6.72 -3.53
N ASP A 445 16.21 -5.65 -2.79
CA ASP A 445 15.59 -5.67 -1.45
C ASP A 445 14.08 -5.97 -1.50
N TYR A 446 13.45 -5.85 -2.67
CA TYR A 446 12.02 -6.07 -2.88
C TYR A 446 11.69 -7.52 -3.26
N LYS A 447 12.66 -8.27 -3.81
CA LYS A 447 12.53 -9.72 -3.81
C LYS A 447 12.36 -10.11 -2.35
N LYS A 448 11.23 -10.78 -2.02
CA LYS A 448 11.20 -11.72 -0.88
C LYS A 448 12.50 -12.48 -1.04
N GLN A 449 13.55 -12.16 -0.28
CA GLN A 449 14.82 -12.85 -0.45
C GLN A 449 14.43 -14.31 -0.36
N PRO A 450 14.55 -15.10 -1.43
CA PRO A 450 14.19 -16.48 -1.35
C PRO A 450 15.16 -17.03 -0.32
N VAL A 451 14.70 -17.22 0.91
CA VAL A 451 15.45 -17.97 1.91
C VAL A 451 15.51 -19.36 1.31
N HIS A 452 16.62 -19.62 0.61
CA HIS A 452 16.88 -20.87 -0.08
C HIS A 452 16.69 -22.00 0.93
N GLU A 453 16.24 -23.17 0.47
CA GLU A 453 15.91 -24.28 1.37
C GLU A 453 17.07 -24.70 2.29
N ASN A 454 18.31 -24.33 1.93
CA ASN A 454 19.55 -24.58 2.67
C ASN A 454 20.24 -23.29 3.17
N ALA A 455 19.55 -22.15 3.28
CA ALA A 455 20.21 -20.90 3.68
C ALA A 455 20.67 -20.96 5.15
N ASP A 456 21.99 -20.92 5.34
CA ASP A 456 22.63 -20.75 6.65
C ASP A 456 22.70 -19.27 7.05
N SER A 457 22.21 -18.37 6.20
CA SER A 457 22.17 -16.94 6.49
C SER A 457 21.00 -16.21 5.80
N PHE A 458 20.66 -15.02 6.29
CA PHE A 458 19.76 -14.07 5.62
C PHE A 458 20.19 -12.63 5.89
N GLN A 459 19.71 -11.70 5.06
CA GLN A 459 20.04 -10.27 5.20
C GLN A 459 18.79 -9.40 5.19
N VAL A 460 18.83 -8.30 5.95
CA VAL A 460 17.83 -7.23 5.92
C VAL A 460 18.55 -5.91 5.74
N VAL A 461 18.13 -5.11 4.75
CA VAL A 461 18.66 -3.76 4.49
C VAL A 461 17.65 -2.74 5.01
N ILE A 462 18.13 -1.80 5.83
CA ILE A 462 17.37 -0.68 6.34
C ILE A 462 17.95 0.60 5.77
N HIS A 463 17.11 1.41 5.11
CA HIS A 463 17.53 2.64 4.45
C HIS A 463 17.20 3.86 5.31
N GLU A 464 18.16 4.75 5.53
CA GLU A 464 18.01 5.99 6.33
C GLU A 464 16.83 6.84 5.83
N ALA A 465 16.75 7.06 4.51
CA ALA A 465 15.71 7.91 3.90
C ALA A 465 14.27 7.44 4.14
N VAL A 466 14.07 6.21 4.60
CA VAL A 466 12.75 5.67 4.92
C VAL A 466 12.32 6.03 6.35
N ILE A 467 13.27 6.24 7.24
CA ILE A 467 13.07 6.30 8.69
C ILE A 467 13.39 7.69 9.22
N GLY A 468 14.47 8.31 8.75
CA GLY A 468 14.92 9.65 9.13
C GLY A 468 15.46 9.76 10.56
N GLY A 469 16.01 10.93 10.88
CA GLY A 469 16.47 11.31 12.22
C GLY A 469 17.98 11.10 12.47
N PRO A 470 18.64 11.97 13.27
CA PRO A 470 20.10 11.94 13.45
C PRO A 470 20.63 10.68 14.16
N GLU A 471 19.79 10.01 14.95
CA GLU A 471 20.14 8.84 15.77
C GLU A 471 19.53 7.52 15.24
N TRP A 472 19.06 7.49 13.98
CA TRP A 472 18.32 6.35 13.43
C TRP A 472 19.07 5.02 13.56
N PHE A 473 20.40 5.03 13.36
CA PHE A 473 21.22 3.83 13.44
C PHE A 473 21.34 3.32 14.88
N LYS A 474 21.48 4.22 15.86
CA LYS A 474 21.49 3.85 17.28
C LYS A 474 20.15 3.24 17.69
N ASN A 475 19.05 3.89 17.30
CA ASN A 475 17.70 3.39 17.54
C ASN A 475 17.45 2.05 16.85
N LEU A 476 18.08 1.79 15.69
CA LEU A 476 18.00 0.50 15.00
C LEU A 476 18.61 -0.62 15.84
N ILE A 477 19.81 -0.39 16.41
CA ILE A 477 20.51 -1.36 17.26
C ILE A 477 19.69 -1.64 18.53
N GLU A 478 19.15 -0.59 19.16
CA GLU A 478 18.29 -0.71 20.34
C GLU A 478 16.99 -1.46 20.02
N PHE A 479 16.31 -1.08 18.93
CA PHE A 479 15.08 -1.71 18.51
C PHE A 479 15.28 -3.18 18.12
N LEU A 480 16.42 -3.52 17.48
CA LEU A 480 16.76 -4.89 17.17
C LEU A 480 16.80 -5.76 18.42
N ARG A 481 17.39 -5.26 19.51
CA ARG A 481 17.38 -5.92 20.82
C ARG A 481 15.97 -6.05 21.36
N ILE A 482 15.16 -4.98 21.35
CA ILE A 482 13.75 -5.01 21.80
C ILE A 482 12.94 -6.06 21.03
N ALA A 483 13.06 -6.10 19.70
CA ALA A 483 12.33 -7.04 18.88
C ALA A 483 12.71 -8.50 19.18
N LEU A 484 14.01 -8.77 19.40
CA LEU A 484 14.49 -10.11 19.71
C LEU A 484 14.12 -10.54 21.13
N GLU A 485 14.42 -9.71 22.14
CA GLU A 485 14.24 -10.04 23.55
C GLU A 485 12.78 -9.92 24.00
N THR A 486 12.12 -8.81 23.65
CA THR A 486 10.77 -8.50 24.16
C THR A 486 9.70 -9.13 23.28
N PHE A 487 9.81 -9.04 21.95
CA PHE A 487 8.74 -9.55 21.08
C PHE A 487 8.88 -11.05 20.87
N LEU A 488 10.10 -11.58 20.77
CA LEU A 488 10.32 -12.97 20.38
C LEU A 488 10.93 -13.84 21.48
N LEU A 489 11.26 -13.27 22.65
CA LEU A 489 11.87 -13.94 23.80
C LEU A 489 13.15 -14.72 23.46
N PHE A 490 14.00 -14.13 22.60
CA PHE A 490 15.38 -14.58 22.47
C PHE A 490 16.18 -14.18 23.71
N THR A 491 17.03 -15.07 24.18
CA THR A 491 18.19 -14.71 24.99
C THR A 491 19.23 -14.14 24.06
N VAL A 492 19.57 -12.86 24.23
CA VAL A 492 20.51 -12.14 23.38
C VAL A 492 21.72 -11.74 24.22
N THR A 493 22.91 -11.98 23.69
CA THR A 493 24.15 -11.41 24.23
C THR A 493 24.79 -10.55 23.16
N THR A 494 25.26 -9.35 23.55
CA THR A 494 25.88 -8.40 22.64
C THR A 494 27.40 -8.42 22.83
N GLU A 495 28.11 -8.56 21.72
CA GLU A 495 29.56 -8.46 21.64
C GLU A 495 29.92 -7.33 20.66
N GLU A 496 30.98 -6.59 20.95
CA GLU A 496 31.58 -5.65 20.00
C GLU A 496 32.78 -6.34 19.34
N GLU A 497 32.75 -6.48 18.02
CA GLU A 497 33.88 -6.99 17.24
C GLU A 497 34.50 -5.85 16.44
N HIS A 498 35.84 -5.83 16.37
CA HIS A 498 36.58 -4.91 15.51
C HIS A 498 36.98 -5.63 14.22
N ALA A 499 36.40 -5.23 13.10
CA ALA A 499 36.77 -5.69 11.77
C ALA A 499 37.03 -4.46 10.88
N ASP A 500 38.16 -4.45 10.18
CA ASP A 500 38.54 -3.42 9.20
C ASP A 500 38.35 -1.96 9.67
N ASN A 501 38.85 -1.62 10.87
CA ASN A 501 38.73 -0.28 11.48
C ASN A 501 37.30 0.21 11.76
N GLN A 502 36.29 -0.67 11.73
CA GLN A 502 34.92 -0.36 12.16
C GLN A 502 34.52 -1.22 13.37
N THR A 503 33.86 -0.58 14.34
CA THR A 503 33.20 -1.29 15.44
C THR A 503 31.89 -1.87 14.91
N VAL A 504 31.75 -3.19 15.00
CA VAL A 504 30.59 -3.93 14.53
C VAL A 504 29.86 -4.53 15.72
N THR A 505 28.56 -4.25 15.84
CA THR A 505 27.73 -4.85 16.89
C THR A 505 27.28 -6.26 16.47
N VAL A 506 27.62 -7.25 17.29
CA VAL A 506 27.26 -8.65 17.08
C VAL A 506 26.30 -9.10 18.18
N PHE A 507 25.17 -9.69 17.78
CA PHE A 507 24.19 -10.26 18.69
C PHE A 507 24.21 -11.78 18.56
N ALA A 508 24.54 -12.51 19.62
CA ALA A 508 24.31 -13.95 19.68
C ALA A 508 22.92 -14.23 20.26
N CYS A 509 22.08 -14.91 19.49
CA CYS A 509 20.65 -15.06 19.77
C CYS A 509 20.31 -16.54 19.96
N ASN A 510 19.63 -16.87 21.06
CA ASN A 510 19.14 -18.22 21.36
C ASN A 510 17.67 -18.18 21.78
N CYS A 511 16.82 -19.08 21.28
CA CYS A 511 15.46 -19.23 21.80
C CYS A 511 15.06 -20.69 21.99
N LYS A 512 14.09 -20.91 22.87
CA LYS A 512 13.45 -22.22 23.10
C LYS A 512 12.10 -22.36 22.39
N TYR A 513 11.54 -21.27 21.89
CA TYR A 513 10.17 -21.20 21.38
C TYR A 513 10.10 -20.43 20.06
N SER A 514 9.26 -20.89 19.13
CA SER A 514 9.00 -20.23 17.84
C SER A 514 7.92 -19.17 17.94
N LEU A 515 8.12 -18.13 18.76
CA LEU A 515 7.12 -17.09 19.04
C LEU A 515 6.86 -16.10 17.89
N TRP A 516 7.54 -16.29 16.76
CA TRP A 516 7.22 -15.61 15.50
C TRP A 516 6.05 -16.27 14.76
N ASP A 517 5.79 -17.56 14.99
CA ASP A 517 4.70 -18.29 14.36
C ASP A 517 3.38 -18.02 15.11
N GLY A 518 2.30 -17.72 14.38
CA GLY A 518 0.97 -17.52 14.99
C GLY A 518 0.71 -16.14 15.60
N ARG A 519 1.66 -15.20 15.59
CA ARG A 519 1.48 -13.84 16.13
C ARG A 519 0.26 -13.12 15.54
N LYS A 520 0.06 -13.24 14.23
CA LYS A 520 -1.08 -12.60 13.50
C LYS A 520 -2.44 -13.15 13.96
N SER A 521 -2.55 -14.46 14.19
CA SER A 521 -3.78 -15.06 14.71
C SER A 521 -4.03 -14.65 16.16
N THR A 522 -2.99 -14.62 17.00
CA THR A 522 -3.09 -14.17 18.39
C THR A 522 -3.57 -12.72 18.47
N ALA A 523 -2.99 -11.83 17.66
CA ALA A 523 -3.41 -10.43 17.59
C ALA A 523 -4.90 -10.27 17.21
N LYS A 524 -5.39 -11.14 16.31
CA LYS A 524 -6.80 -11.17 15.90
C LYS A 524 -7.72 -11.69 17.02
N GLN A 525 -7.31 -12.74 17.72
CA GLN A 525 -8.05 -13.29 18.87
C GLN A 525 -8.19 -12.28 20.00
N LEU A 526 -7.14 -11.51 20.26
CA LEU A 526 -7.11 -10.45 21.26
C LEU A 526 -7.79 -9.14 20.79
N ASN A 527 -8.28 -9.10 19.55
CA ASN A 527 -8.88 -7.92 18.91
C ASN A 527 -8.02 -6.65 19.04
N LEU A 528 -6.69 -6.79 18.95
CA LEU A 528 -5.76 -5.68 19.16
C LEU A 528 -5.86 -4.58 18.09
N SER A 529 -6.45 -4.88 16.94
CA SER A 529 -6.71 -3.87 15.88
C SER A 529 -7.71 -2.79 16.30
N ALA A 530 -8.53 -3.05 17.32
CA ALA A 530 -9.49 -2.07 17.86
C ALA A 530 -8.93 -1.26 19.04
N GLN A 531 -7.70 -1.55 19.48
CA GLN A 531 -7.07 -0.93 20.64
C GLN A 531 -6.00 0.06 20.18
N LYS A 532 -5.91 1.22 20.84
CA LYS A 532 -4.86 2.22 20.60
C LYS A 532 -3.64 1.88 21.46
N LEU A 533 -2.79 0.98 20.98
CA LEU A 533 -1.56 0.54 21.64
C LEU A 533 -0.34 0.97 20.83
N SER A 534 0.75 1.31 21.52
CA SER A 534 2.09 1.41 20.90
C SER A 534 2.50 0.07 20.27
N LEU A 535 3.49 0.10 19.38
CA LEU A 535 4.02 -1.14 18.81
C LEU A 535 4.53 -2.09 19.90
N VAL A 536 5.29 -1.56 20.87
CA VAL A 536 5.91 -2.35 21.93
C VAL A 536 4.84 -2.99 22.80
N GLU A 537 3.85 -2.22 23.26
CA GLU A 537 2.74 -2.76 24.07
C GLU A 537 1.96 -3.83 23.32
N ARG A 538 1.67 -3.58 22.04
CA ARG A 538 0.93 -4.51 21.19
C ARG A 538 1.68 -5.84 21.04
N GLU A 539 2.95 -5.80 20.66
CA GLU A 539 3.75 -7.00 20.45
C GLU A 539 4.05 -7.71 21.77
N GLN A 540 4.26 -6.98 22.87
CA GLN A 540 4.42 -7.57 24.20
C GLN A 540 3.14 -8.25 24.69
N THR A 541 1.97 -7.68 24.42
CA THR A 541 0.67 -8.29 24.72
C THR A 541 0.49 -9.62 23.99
N ILE A 542 0.83 -9.66 22.70
CA ILE A 542 0.82 -10.90 21.90
C ILE A 542 1.78 -11.93 22.52
N THR A 543 3.00 -11.51 22.83
CA THR A 543 4.04 -12.39 23.38
C THR A 543 3.67 -12.95 24.74
N ASN A 544 3.14 -12.13 25.63
CA ASN A 544 2.69 -12.54 26.96
C ASN A 544 1.55 -13.56 26.85
N HIS A 545 0.60 -13.34 25.95
CA HIS A 545 -0.47 -14.30 25.71
C HIS A 545 0.06 -15.64 25.18
N MET A 546 0.98 -15.59 24.20
CA MET A 546 1.61 -16.80 23.65
C MET A 546 2.46 -17.54 24.69
N LYS A 547 3.19 -16.80 25.55
CA LYS A 547 4.02 -17.35 26.62
C LYS A 547 3.17 -18.02 27.71
N ALA A 548 2.05 -17.40 28.09
CA ALA A 548 1.12 -17.96 29.07
C ALA A 548 0.47 -19.28 28.59
N ALA A 549 0.37 -19.48 27.28
CA ALA A 549 -0.12 -20.71 26.69
C ALA A 549 0.91 -21.86 26.70
N ILE A 550 2.18 -21.60 27.07
CA ILE A 550 3.23 -22.62 27.14
C ILE A 550 3.08 -23.44 28.44
N PRO A 551 2.85 -24.77 28.35
CA PRO A 551 2.71 -25.62 29.53
C PRO A 551 4.00 -25.71 30.36
N ASP A 552 3.88 -25.88 31.68
CA ASP A 552 5.03 -25.93 32.61
C ASP A 552 6.07 -26.97 32.23
N HIS A 553 5.65 -28.16 31.80
CA HIS A 553 6.55 -29.24 31.38
C HIS A 553 7.33 -28.95 30.08
N MET A 554 6.97 -27.89 29.35
CA MET A 554 7.69 -27.44 28.15
C MET A 554 8.67 -26.29 28.44
N LYS A 555 8.79 -25.84 29.70
CA LYS A 555 9.72 -24.76 30.08
C LYS A 555 11.20 -25.19 30.01
N ASP A 556 11.45 -26.48 30.12
CA ASP A 556 12.78 -27.09 30.14
C ASP A 556 13.24 -27.65 28.77
N LEU A 557 12.60 -27.23 27.67
CA LEU A 557 13.02 -27.64 26.33
C LEU A 557 14.47 -27.19 26.00
N PRO A 558 15.20 -27.98 25.19
CA PRO A 558 16.49 -27.57 24.66
C PRO A 558 16.36 -26.35 23.73
N VAL A 559 17.49 -25.71 23.42
CA VAL A 559 17.52 -24.57 22.48
C VAL A 559 16.97 -25.01 21.12
N LEU A 560 15.93 -24.32 20.68
CA LEU A 560 15.24 -24.56 19.42
C LEU A 560 16.00 -23.94 18.24
N LEU A 561 16.52 -22.73 18.44
CA LEU A 561 17.22 -21.95 17.42
C LEU A 561 18.34 -21.11 18.04
N SER A 562 19.50 -21.12 17.39
CA SER A 562 20.70 -20.36 17.72
C SER A 562 21.32 -19.75 16.45
N PHE A 563 21.65 -18.47 16.47
CA PHE A 563 22.27 -17.74 15.35
C PHE A 563 22.99 -16.48 15.84
N LYS A 564 23.86 -15.90 15.00
CA LYS A 564 24.46 -14.58 15.23
C LYS A 564 23.87 -13.55 14.26
N ILE A 565 23.63 -12.33 14.72
CA ILE A 565 23.35 -11.16 13.88
C ILE A 565 24.53 -10.21 13.92
N THR A 566 24.93 -9.72 12.76
CA THR A 566 25.92 -8.66 12.59
C THR A 566 25.22 -7.46 11.95
N VAL A 567 25.40 -6.26 12.51
CA VAL A 567 24.84 -5.02 11.93
C VAL A 567 25.95 -4.08 11.52
N THR A 568 25.98 -3.70 10.23
CA THR A 568 26.97 -2.78 9.67
C THR A 568 26.29 -1.55 9.08
N ARG A 569 26.90 -0.37 9.23
CA ARG A 569 26.43 0.89 8.64
C ARG A 569 27.24 1.23 7.39
N ASN A 570 26.57 1.46 6.27
CA ASN A 570 27.16 1.93 5.03
C ASN A 570 26.48 3.25 4.63
N GLU A 571 27.12 4.40 4.84
CA GLU A 571 26.58 5.72 4.49
C GLU A 571 25.13 5.92 4.98
N ASP A 572 24.15 5.75 4.07
CA ASP A 572 22.71 5.95 4.26
C ASP A 572 21.91 4.63 4.44
N GLU A 573 22.58 3.49 4.64
CA GLU A 573 21.94 2.20 4.87
C GLU A 573 22.60 1.39 6.00
N ALA A 574 21.80 0.51 6.61
CA ALA A 574 22.25 -0.47 7.59
C ALA A 574 21.94 -1.87 7.08
N LEU A 575 22.96 -2.72 7.09
CA LEU A 575 22.86 -4.13 6.70
C LEU A 575 22.86 -5.01 7.94
N ILE A 576 21.78 -5.77 8.13
CA ILE A 576 21.61 -6.76 9.19
C ILE A 576 21.85 -8.14 8.57
N CYS A 577 22.94 -8.78 8.93
CA CYS A 577 23.31 -10.13 8.48
C CYS A 577 23.08 -11.14 9.61
N ALA A 578 22.20 -12.12 9.41
CA ALA A 578 22.01 -13.20 10.37
C ALA A 578 22.62 -14.51 9.85
N ASN A 579 23.44 -15.18 10.67
CA ASN A 579 24.13 -16.44 10.36
C ASN A 579 23.73 -17.52 11.37
N LYS A 580 23.15 -18.62 10.88
CA LYS A 580 22.68 -19.77 11.67
C LYS A 580 23.85 -20.46 12.35
N LEU A 581 23.71 -20.75 13.64
CA LEU A 581 24.61 -21.61 14.40
C LEU A 581 24.03 -23.02 14.56
N ALA A 582 22.79 -23.10 15.06
CA ALA A 582 22.07 -24.36 15.25
C ALA A 582 20.56 -24.14 15.11
N ALA A 583 19.84 -25.08 14.50
CA ALA A 583 18.38 -24.99 14.39
C ALA A 583 17.73 -26.36 14.34
N TYR A 584 16.61 -26.52 15.03
CA TYR A 584 15.75 -27.69 14.85
C TYR A 584 15.04 -27.63 13.50
N LYS A 585 15.22 -28.63 12.63
CA LYS A 585 14.56 -28.71 11.30
C LYS A 585 14.65 -27.39 10.51
N LYS A 586 13.53 -26.89 9.98
CA LYS A 586 13.44 -25.68 9.13
C LYS A 586 13.17 -24.41 9.95
N THR A 587 13.43 -24.42 11.27
CA THR A 587 13.09 -23.32 12.18
C THR A 587 13.82 -22.02 11.82
N PHE A 588 15.12 -22.06 11.49
CA PHE A 588 15.85 -20.86 11.05
C PHE A 588 15.22 -20.24 9.80
N LYS A 589 14.77 -21.06 8.84
CA LYS A 589 14.08 -20.59 7.64
C LYS A 589 12.74 -19.92 7.97
N SER A 590 11.95 -20.53 8.85
CA SER A 590 10.67 -19.94 9.29
C SER A 590 10.89 -18.58 9.95
N PHE A 591 11.85 -18.51 10.88
CA PHE A 591 12.25 -17.28 11.53
C PHE A 591 12.75 -16.24 10.51
N ALA A 592 13.66 -16.61 9.59
CA ALA A 592 14.19 -15.71 8.57
C ALA A 592 13.07 -15.12 7.70
N GLN A 593 12.13 -15.95 7.24
CA GLN A 593 10.98 -15.50 6.45
C GLN A 593 10.11 -14.52 7.24
N PHE A 594 9.87 -14.80 8.51
CA PHE A 594 9.14 -13.90 9.38
C PHE A 594 9.90 -12.58 9.59
N PHE A 595 11.16 -12.66 9.98
CA PHE A 595 11.98 -11.52 10.39
C PHE A 595 12.18 -10.55 9.22
N VAL A 596 12.59 -11.05 8.05
CA VAL A 596 12.73 -10.27 6.81
C VAL A 596 11.42 -9.55 6.44
N CYS A 597 10.26 -10.18 6.67
CA CYS A 597 8.97 -9.58 6.31
C CYS A 597 8.46 -8.54 7.31
N ASN A 598 8.83 -8.63 8.59
CA ASN A 598 8.21 -7.81 9.65
C ASN A 598 9.15 -6.75 10.21
N PHE A 599 10.46 -7.03 10.29
CA PHE A 599 11.40 -6.22 11.06
C PHE A 599 11.44 -4.75 10.62
N ALA A 600 11.58 -4.48 9.32
CA ALA A 600 11.63 -3.10 8.81
C ALA A 600 10.35 -2.32 9.10
N THR A 601 9.18 -2.97 9.07
CA THR A 601 7.89 -2.33 9.37
C THR A 601 7.72 -2.11 10.87
N TRP A 602 8.16 -3.05 11.69
CA TRP A 602 8.20 -2.85 13.13
C TRP A 602 9.13 -1.71 13.52
N PHE A 603 10.33 -1.63 12.95
CA PHE A 603 11.25 -0.56 13.27
C PHE A 603 10.72 0.82 12.89
N GLU A 604 10.06 0.94 11.73
CA GLU A 604 9.36 2.18 11.35
C GLU A 604 8.27 2.55 12.35
N LEU A 605 7.42 1.61 12.76
CA LEU A 605 6.35 1.89 13.72
C LEU A 605 6.91 2.30 15.09
N TYR A 606 8.03 1.71 15.52
CA TYR A 606 8.72 2.07 16.75
C TYR A 606 9.24 3.52 16.72
N GLN A 607 9.81 3.96 15.61
CA GLN A 607 10.33 5.32 15.45
C GLN A 607 9.24 6.40 15.41
N ASN A 608 8.06 6.04 14.93
CA ASN A 608 6.90 6.95 14.83
C ASN A 608 6.02 6.92 16.09
N ASP A 609 6.42 6.21 17.15
CA ASP A 609 5.66 6.12 18.40
C ASP A 609 6.08 7.28 19.32
N ASP A 610 5.17 8.22 19.59
CA ASP A 610 5.41 9.43 20.39
C ASP A 610 5.92 9.14 21.82
N ASN A 611 5.79 7.90 22.30
CA ASN A 611 6.22 7.48 23.65
C ASN A 611 7.72 7.10 23.76
N VAL A 612 8.47 7.01 22.66
CA VAL A 612 9.91 6.67 22.71
C VAL A 612 10.75 7.79 23.33
N SER A 613 10.24 9.02 23.42
CA SER A 613 10.93 10.13 24.07
C SER A 613 11.04 10.04 25.60
N GLU A 614 10.27 9.17 26.27
CA GLU A 614 10.32 9.05 27.74
C GLU A 614 11.03 7.78 28.25
N LEU A 615 11.04 6.68 27.50
CA LEU A 615 11.64 5.41 27.95
C LEU A 615 13.17 5.33 27.79
N GLY A 616 13.79 6.23 27.02
CA GLY A 616 15.26 6.32 26.88
C GLY A 616 15.96 7.22 27.90
N ARG A 617 15.24 7.73 28.91
CA ARG A 617 15.77 8.64 29.95
C ARG A 617 15.64 8.13 31.40
N GLN A 618 15.37 6.85 31.61
CA GLN A 618 15.42 6.23 32.95
C GLN A 618 16.50 5.16 33.06
#